data_AF-A0A7V9SKE4-F1
#
_entry.id   AF-A0A7V9SKE4-F1
#
_cell.length_a   1.000
_cell.length_b   1.000
_cell.length_c   1.000
_cell.angle_alpha   90.00
_cell.angle_beta   90.00
_cell.angle_gamma   90.00
#
_symmetry.space_group_name_H-M   'P 1'
#
loop_
_entity.id
_entity.type
_entity.pdbx_description
1 polymer ?
#
loop_
_entity_poly.entity_id
_entity_poly.type
_entity_poly.pdbx_seq_one_letter_code
_entity_poly.pdbx_strand_id
1 'polypeptide(L)'
;MDPKSERGRERIEDANAPKPERPTYSTAVAGAQYKEFPVIEPGHTLSSVTEKISNVVLLGRHPIGWFITFGIGFLLFNLLMVSITHLVFTGIGIWGNNQPVGWAFDIINFVWWIGIGHAGTLISAILLLLKQDWRTSINRFAEAMTLFAVACALLFPLIHTGRPWLAAYWLMPYPNTMDIWPQFRSPLVWD
;
A
#
# COMPACT_ATOMS: atom_id res chain seq x y z
N MET A 1 82.58 7.04 -9.03
CA MET A 1 81.30 6.49 -8.55
C MET A 1 80.25 6.83 -9.58
N ASP A 2 79.52 5.84 -10.11
CA ASP A 2 78.59 5.99 -11.24
C ASP A 2 77.20 6.47 -10.75
N PRO A 3 76.75 7.68 -11.17
CA PRO A 3 75.48 8.29 -10.75
C PRO A 3 74.22 7.60 -11.31
N LYS A 4 74.36 6.54 -12.12
CA LYS A 4 73.24 5.68 -12.52
C LYS A 4 72.96 4.54 -11.54
N SER A 5 73.95 4.15 -10.72
CA SER A 5 73.80 3.05 -9.75
C SER A 5 72.99 3.44 -8.49
N GLU A 6 73.04 4.72 -8.09
CA GLU A 6 72.32 5.24 -6.92
C GLU A 6 70.83 5.45 -7.22
N ARG A 7 70.48 5.98 -8.40
CA ARG A 7 69.08 6.13 -8.85
C ARG A 7 68.33 4.81 -9.02
N GLY A 8 69.06 3.71 -9.24
CA GLY A 8 68.50 2.36 -9.28
C GLY A 8 68.19 1.83 -7.89
N ARG A 9 69.00 2.17 -6.88
CA ARG A 9 68.81 1.75 -5.49
C ARG A 9 67.65 2.49 -4.80
N GLU A 10 67.54 3.81 -4.97
CA GLU A 10 66.42 4.60 -4.43
C GLU A 10 65.05 4.12 -4.96
N ARG A 11 64.98 3.76 -6.25
CA ARG A 11 63.74 3.27 -6.87
C ARG A 11 63.32 1.87 -6.36
N ILE A 12 64.27 1.06 -5.90
CA ILE A 12 64.00 -0.27 -5.34
C ILE A 12 63.60 -0.17 -3.86
N GLU A 13 64.15 0.80 -3.13
CA GLU A 13 63.77 1.09 -1.74
C GLU A 13 62.33 1.62 -1.64
N ASP A 14 61.91 2.52 -2.55
CA ASP A 14 60.53 3.01 -2.62
C ASP A 14 59.52 1.92 -3.04
N ALA A 15 59.96 0.91 -3.78
CA ALA A 15 59.12 -0.21 -4.20
C ALA A 15 58.85 -1.22 -3.08
N ASN A 16 59.70 -1.24 -2.03
CA ASN A 16 59.60 -2.13 -0.88
C ASN A 16 59.10 -1.44 0.40
N ALA A 17 58.75 -0.15 0.33
CA ALA A 17 58.06 0.52 1.42
C ALA A 17 56.70 -0.17 1.67
N PRO A 18 56.34 -0.51 2.92
CA PRO A 18 55.02 -1.03 3.22
C PRO A 18 53.98 0.00 2.76
N LYS A 19 53.13 -0.38 1.80
CA LYS A 19 52.04 0.48 1.33
C LYS A 19 51.22 0.92 2.54
N PRO A 20 50.87 2.21 2.68
CA PRO A 20 49.97 2.63 3.75
C PRO A 20 48.72 1.77 3.64
N GLU A 21 48.36 1.09 4.74
CA GLU A 21 47.15 0.28 4.78
C GLU A 21 46.00 1.16 4.33
N ARG A 22 45.38 0.81 3.20
CA ARG A 22 44.15 1.48 2.77
C ARG A 22 43.17 1.28 3.92
N PRO A 23 42.51 2.34 4.42
CA PRO A 23 41.46 2.15 5.42
C PRO A 23 40.53 1.09 4.86
N THR A 24 40.46 -0.05 5.54
CA THR A 24 39.48 -1.07 5.22
C THR A 24 38.12 -0.39 5.29
N TYR A 25 37.19 -0.70 4.37
CA TYR A 25 35.85 -0.08 4.34
C TYR A 25 35.14 -0.08 5.72
N SER A 26 35.60 -0.95 6.65
CA SER A 26 35.18 -1.01 8.04
C SER A 26 35.46 0.24 8.89
N THR A 27 36.48 1.05 8.60
CA THR A 27 36.86 2.19 9.46
C THR A 27 36.23 3.52 9.03
N ALA A 28 35.85 3.67 7.76
CA ALA A 28 35.25 4.91 7.24
C ALA A 28 33.77 5.11 7.63
N VAL A 29 33.06 4.02 7.98
CA VAL A 29 31.63 4.07 8.34
C VAL A 29 31.40 4.18 9.86
N ALA A 30 32.47 4.12 10.66
CA ALA A 30 32.40 4.10 12.13
C ALA A 30 31.93 5.43 12.78
N GLY A 31 31.72 6.49 12.01
CA GLY A 31 31.41 7.84 12.51
C GLY A 31 29.96 8.30 12.38
N ALA A 32 29.11 7.58 11.64
CA ALA A 32 27.69 7.93 11.56
C ALA A 32 26.96 7.32 12.75
N GLN A 33 26.90 8.06 13.87
CA GLN A 33 25.97 7.78 14.96
C GLN A 33 24.54 7.97 14.43
N TYR A 34 23.95 6.91 13.87
CA TYR A 34 22.52 6.88 13.61
C TYR A 34 21.81 6.91 14.95
N LYS A 35 21.27 8.07 15.31
CA LYS A 35 20.44 8.22 16.51
C LYS A 35 19.12 7.49 16.24
N GLU A 36 19.06 6.22 16.62
CA GLU A 36 17.83 5.44 16.59
C GLU A 36 16.86 6.08 17.59
N PHE A 37 15.79 6.68 17.06
CA PHE A 37 14.70 7.15 17.90
C PHE A 37 13.88 5.93 18.34
N PRO A 38 13.65 5.73 19.64
CA PRO A 38 12.84 4.62 20.11
C PRO A 38 11.42 4.75 19.54
N VAL A 39 10.92 3.70 18.90
CA VAL A 39 9.58 3.65 18.30
C VAL A 39 8.48 3.66 19.37
N ILE A 40 8.80 3.16 20.57
CA ILE A 40 7.89 3.09 21.72
C ILE A 40 8.42 4.00 22.82
N GLU A 41 7.52 4.76 23.45
CA GLU A 41 7.85 5.62 24.59
C GLU A 41 8.40 4.78 25.77
N PRO A 42 9.38 5.29 26.55
CA PRO A 42 9.90 4.60 27.72
C PRO A 42 8.80 4.25 28.75
N GLY A 43 8.90 3.06 29.36
CA GLY A 43 8.00 2.64 30.45
C GLY A 43 6.93 1.61 30.08
N HIS A 44 6.90 1.12 28.83
CA HIS A 44 5.96 0.10 28.39
C HIS A 44 6.52 -1.34 28.53
N THR A 45 5.74 -2.21 29.17
CA THR A 45 5.93 -3.67 29.17
C THR A 45 4.96 -4.35 28.20
N LEU A 46 5.21 -5.60 27.82
CA LEU A 46 4.30 -6.37 26.96
C LEU A 46 2.87 -6.41 27.52
N SER A 47 2.74 -6.62 28.84
CA SER A 47 1.42 -6.59 29.51
C SER A 47 0.73 -5.24 29.37
N SER A 48 1.46 -4.13 29.55
CA SER A 48 0.89 -2.78 29.44
C SER A 48 0.39 -2.46 28.03
N VAL A 49 1.08 -2.96 27.00
CA VAL A 49 0.68 -2.78 25.59
C VAL A 49 -0.57 -3.62 25.29
N THR A 50 -0.58 -4.88 25.71
CA THR A 50 -1.74 -5.77 25.53
C THR A 50 -2.97 -5.20 26.23
N GLU A 51 -2.84 -4.74 27.47
CA GLU A 51 -3.92 -4.13 28.23
C GLU A 51 -4.43 -2.87 27.53
N LYS A 52 -3.54 -1.96 27.10
CA LYS A 52 -3.94 -0.72 26.41
C LYS A 52 -4.70 -0.99 25.10
N ILE A 53 -4.26 -1.95 24.28
CA ILE A 53 -4.90 -2.31 23.00
C ILE A 53 -6.22 -3.07 23.25
N SER A 54 -6.22 -4.05 24.14
CA SER A 54 -7.40 -4.88 24.42
C SER A 54 -8.51 -4.08 25.10
N ASN A 55 -8.16 -3.10 25.95
CA ASN A 55 -9.14 -2.22 26.58
C ASN A 55 -9.99 -1.43 25.57
N VAL A 56 -9.43 -1.07 24.41
CA VAL A 56 -10.20 -0.39 23.34
C VAL A 56 -11.34 -1.26 22.82
N VAL A 57 -11.17 -2.58 22.81
CA VAL A 57 -12.13 -3.55 22.25
C VAL A 57 -13.02 -4.18 23.32
N LEU A 58 -12.47 -4.53 24.49
CA LEU A 58 -13.13 -5.41 25.47
C LEU A 58 -13.78 -4.67 26.65
N LEU A 59 -13.13 -3.60 27.14
CA LEU A 59 -13.46 -3.04 28.48
C LEU A 59 -13.82 -1.54 28.44
N GLY A 60 -13.48 -0.84 27.36
CA GLY A 60 -13.73 0.59 27.22
C GLY A 60 -15.19 0.89 26.90
N ARG A 61 -15.84 1.72 27.74
CA ARG A 61 -17.10 2.36 27.34
C ARG A 61 -16.81 3.25 26.13
N HIS A 62 -17.36 2.90 24.97
CA HIS A 62 -17.08 3.65 23.74
C HIS A 62 -17.55 5.11 23.88
N PRO A 63 -16.70 6.07 23.50
CA PRO A 63 -17.04 7.49 23.59
C PRO A 63 -18.23 7.80 22.67
N ILE A 64 -19.02 8.81 23.02
CA ILE A 64 -20.17 9.26 22.21
C ILE A 64 -19.73 9.60 20.78
N GLY A 65 -18.52 10.15 20.61
CA GLY A 65 -17.94 10.42 19.29
C GLY A 65 -17.89 9.20 18.37
N TRP A 66 -17.65 7.99 18.90
CA TRP A 66 -17.65 6.75 18.10
C TRP A 66 -19.05 6.45 17.53
N PHE A 67 -20.10 6.62 18.34
CA PHE A 67 -21.48 6.43 17.89
C PHE A 67 -21.90 7.50 16.88
N ILE A 68 -21.44 8.74 17.05
CA ILE A 68 -21.72 9.82 16.10
C ILE A 68 -21.06 9.53 14.74
N THR A 69 -19.76 9.18 14.72
CA THR A 69 -19.07 8.89 13.46
C THR A 69 -19.60 7.63 12.80
N PHE A 70 -19.92 6.59 13.57
CA PHE A 70 -20.60 5.40 13.07
C PHE A 70 -21.97 5.75 12.48
N GLY A 71 -22.77 6.55 13.18
CA GLY A 71 -24.09 6.99 12.70
C GLY A 71 -24.02 7.76 11.39
N ILE A 72 -23.08 8.70 11.27
CA ILE A 72 -22.84 9.46 10.03
C ILE A 72 -22.40 8.51 8.89
N GLY A 73 -21.43 7.64 9.17
CA GLY A 73 -20.96 6.65 8.19
C GLY A 73 -22.08 5.71 7.72
N PHE A 74 -22.93 5.26 8.65
CA PHE A 74 -24.08 4.41 8.36
C PHE A 74 -25.12 5.13 7.50
N LEU A 75 -25.40 6.41 7.77
CA LEU A 75 -26.31 7.22 6.95
C LEU A 75 -25.77 7.40 5.52
N LEU A 76 -24.48 7.72 5.37
CA LEU A 76 -23.84 7.83 4.05
C LEU A 76 -23.81 6.50 3.30
N PHE A 77 -23.60 5.39 3.99
CA PHE A 77 -23.69 4.05 3.42
C PHE A 77 -25.09 3.73 2.91
N ASN A 78 -26.14 4.08 3.66
CA ASN A 78 -27.52 3.90 3.20
C ASN A 78 -27.84 4.79 1.98
N LEU A 79 -27.33 6.02 1.97
CA LEU A 79 -27.44 6.91 0.81
C LEU A 79 -26.76 6.30 -0.43
N LEU A 80 -25.57 5.71 -0.27
CA LEU A 80 -24.90 4.97 -1.33
C LEU A 80 -25.76 3.81 -1.85
N MET A 81 -26.36 3.00 -0.95
CA MET A 81 -27.22 1.88 -1.34
C MET A 81 -28.47 2.32 -2.11
N VAL A 82 -29.12 3.40 -1.67
CA VAL A 82 -30.25 3.99 -2.41
C VAL A 82 -29.80 4.51 -3.78
N SER A 83 -28.62 5.13 -3.85
CA SER A 83 -28.08 5.69 -5.09
C SER A 83 -27.72 4.59 -6.11
N ILE A 84 -27.10 3.50 -5.66
CA ILE A 84 -26.82 2.31 -6.48
C ILE A 84 -28.13 1.68 -6.96
N THR A 85 -29.12 1.55 -6.08
CA THR A 85 -30.43 0.99 -6.44
C THR A 85 -31.08 1.83 -7.55
N HIS A 86 -31.12 3.15 -7.38
CA HIS A 86 -31.67 4.07 -8.37
C HIS A 86 -30.90 4.01 -9.72
N LEU A 87 -29.57 3.89 -9.67
CA LEU A 87 -28.72 3.73 -10.85
C LEU A 87 -29.07 2.46 -11.64
N VAL A 88 -29.25 1.32 -10.95
CA VAL A 88 -29.53 0.03 -11.61
C VAL A 88 -30.92 0.02 -12.27
N PHE A 89 -31.92 0.66 -11.66
CA PHE A 89 -33.28 0.70 -12.21
C PHE A 89 -33.47 1.73 -13.34
N THR A 90 -32.83 2.89 -13.24
CA THR A 90 -33.00 3.99 -14.22
C THR A 90 -31.94 3.92 -15.33
N GLY A 91 -30.78 3.33 -15.06
CA GLY A 91 -29.68 3.15 -16.00
C GLY A 91 -28.55 4.18 -15.85
N ILE A 92 -27.45 3.93 -16.56
CA ILE A 92 -26.17 4.64 -16.39
C ILE A 92 -26.19 6.13 -16.81
N GLY A 93 -27.22 6.55 -17.55
CA GLY A 93 -27.36 7.92 -18.02
C GLY A 93 -27.48 8.96 -16.89
N ILE A 94 -27.83 8.54 -15.67
CA ILE A 94 -27.92 9.45 -14.51
C ILE A 94 -26.56 10.05 -14.15
N TRP A 95 -25.46 9.36 -14.43
CA TRP A 95 -24.11 9.86 -14.13
C TRP A 95 -23.71 11.08 -14.97
N GLY A 96 -24.42 11.34 -16.07
CA GLY A 96 -24.10 12.45 -16.96
C GLY A 96 -22.88 12.20 -17.85
N ASN A 97 -22.44 10.94 -17.99
CA ASN A 97 -21.44 10.56 -19.00
C ASN A 97 -22.01 10.91 -20.39
N ASN A 98 -21.19 11.49 -21.26
CA ASN A 98 -21.60 11.92 -22.59
C ASN A 98 -20.64 11.35 -23.62
N GLN A 99 -21.05 11.20 -24.88
CA GLN A 99 -20.09 10.88 -25.94
C GLN A 99 -19.38 12.18 -26.36
N PRO A 100 -18.03 12.23 -26.38
CA PRO A 100 -17.07 11.09 -26.38
C PRO A 100 -16.53 10.64 -25.01
N VAL A 101 -16.80 11.35 -23.91
CA VAL A 101 -16.32 11.03 -22.56
C VAL A 101 -17.23 10.01 -21.86
N GLY A 102 -17.09 8.74 -22.26
CA GLY A 102 -17.89 7.62 -21.74
C GLY A 102 -17.57 7.20 -20.30
N TRP A 103 -16.44 7.65 -19.74
CA TRP A 103 -15.99 7.39 -18.37
C TRP A 103 -15.67 8.71 -17.67
N ALA A 104 -16.17 8.85 -16.44
CA ALA A 104 -16.04 10.04 -15.62
C ALA A 104 -15.84 9.62 -14.15
N PHE A 105 -16.74 10.02 -13.25
CA PHE A 105 -16.61 9.78 -11.82
C PHE A 105 -16.57 8.28 -11.44
N ASP A 106 -17.16 7.42 -12.25
CA ASP A 106 -17.14 5.98 -12.09
C ASP A 106 -15.72 5.40 -12.08
N ILE A 107 -14.97 5.64 -13.15
CA ILE A 107 -13.59 5.17 -13.27
C ILE A 107 -12.63 6.03 -12.43
N ILE A 108 -12.88 7.34 -12.30
CA ILE A 108 -12.06 8.21 -11.45
C ILE A 108 -12.08 7.70 -10.00
N ASN A 109 -13.27 7.44 -9.45
CA ASN A 109 -13.38 6.95 -8.07
C ASN A 109 -12.84 5.52 -7.94
N PHE A 110 -13.05 4.65 -8.92
CA PHE A 110 -12.47 3.32 -8.94
C PHE A 110 -10.94 3.35 -8.76
N VAL A 111 -10.24 4.07 -9.63
CA VAL A 111 -8.77 4.18 -9.59
C VAL A 111 -8.31 4.90 -8.33
N TRP A 112 -9.07 5.90 -7.87
CA TRP A 112 -8.77 6.61 -6.63
C TRP A 112 -8.80 5.69 -5.40
N TRP A 113 -9.84 4.84 -5.28
CA TRP A 113 -9.95 3.88 -4.18
C TRP A 113 -8.86 2.80 -4.23
N ILE A 114 -8.55 2.26 -5.43
CA ILE A 114 -7.44 1.33 -5.60
C ILE A 114 -6.10 1.99 -5.21
N GLY A 115 -5.89 3.25 -5.58
CA GLY A 115 -4.72 4.04 -5.20
C GLY A 115 -4.54 4.14 -3.67
N ILE A 116 -5.62 4.35 -2.92
CA ILE A 116 -5.60 4.33 -1.45
C ILE A 116 -5.21 2.95 -0.94
N GLY A 117 -5.74 1.88 -1.54
CA GLY A 117 -5.43 0.50 -1.17
C GLY A 117 -3.94 0.17 -1.29
N HIS A 118 -3.27 0.66 -2.35
CA HIS A 118 -1.85 0.42 -2.57
C HIS A 118 -0.95 0.98 -1.46
N ALA A 119 -1.28 2.15 -0.91
CA ALA A 119 -0.53 2.72 0.19
C ALA A 119 -0.49 1.78 1.41
N GLY A 120 -1.61 1.10 1.71
CA GLY A 120 -1.66 0.14 2.81
C GLY A 120 -0.82 -1.12 2.54
N THR A 121 -0.85 -1.66 1.32
CA THR A 121 0.00 -2.81 0.95
C THR A 121 1.50 -2.49 0.94
N LEU A 122 1.87 -1.25 0.62
CA LEU A 122 3.25 -0.79 0.72
C LEU A 122 3.71 -0.80 2.18
N ILE A 123 2.89 -0.27 3.09
CA ILE A 123 3.19 -0.25 4.52
C ILE A 123 3.27 -1.67 5.10
N SER A 124 2.39 -2.58 4.68
CA SER A 124 2.35 -3.92 5.27
C SER A 124 3.39 -4.88 4.71
N ALA A 125 3.61 -4.88 3.39
CA ALA A 125 4.51 -5.82 2.72
C ALA A 125 5.89 -5.22 2.43
N ILE A 126 5.96 -4.03 1.83
CA ILE A 126 7.25 -3.47 1.38
C ILE A 126 8.09 -3.03 2.58
N LEU A 127 7.51 -2.34 3.56
CA LEU A 127 8.27 -1.98 4.78
C LEU A 127 8.71 -3.19 5.61
N LEU A 128 7.97 -4.30 5.52
CA LEU A 128 8.40 -5.57 6.11
C LEU A 128 9.65 -6.11 5.41
N LEU A 129 9.70 -6.11 4.07
CA LEU A 129 10.88 -6.52 3.31
C LEU A 129 12.10 -5.63 3.59
N LEU A 130 11.87 -4.33 3.78
CA LEU A 130 12.90 -3.36 4.16
C LEU A 130 13.27 -3.38 5.65
N LYS A 131 12.73 -4.34 6.42
CA LYS A 131 12.97 -4.52 7.86
C LYS A 131 12.80 -3.23 8.68
N GLN A 132 11.75 -2.46 8.37
CA GLN A 132 11.43 -1.24 9.09
C GLN A 132 10.53 -1.53 10.29
N ASP A 133 11.02 -1.38 11.51
CA ASP A 133 10.29 -1.77 12.74
C ASP A 133 9.15 -0.83 13.11
N TRP A 134 9.21 0.45 12.69
CA TRP A 134 8.16 1.44 12.99
C TRP A 134 6.80 1.11 12.36
N ARG A 135 6.77 0.26 11.32
CA ARG A 135 5.52 -0.19 10.69
C ARG A 135 4.61 -0.96 11.67
N THR A 136 5.19 -1.57 12.71
CA THR A 136 4.48 -2.52 13.58
C THR A 136 3.29 -1.91 14.30
N SER A 137 3.34 -0.61 14.64
CA SER A 137 2.24 0.11 15.29
C SER A 137 1.10 0.48 14.34
N ILE A 138 1.35 0.55 13.02
CA ILE A 138 0.39 0.99 12.00
C ILE A 138 -0.11 -0.13 11.09
N ASN A 139 0.57 -1.28 11.08
CA ASN A 139 0.33 -2.36 10.10
C ASN A 139 -1.15 -2.80 10.02
N ARG A 140 -1.80 -3.00 11.17
CA ARG A 140 -3.20 -3.45 11.20
C ARG A 140 -4.18 -2.39 10.67
N PHE A 141 -3.88 -1.11 10.88
CA PHE A 141 -4.67 -0.01 10.31
C PHE A 141 -4.48 0.08 8.80
N ALA A 142 -3.24 -0.10 8.32
CA ALA A 142 -2.93 -0.13 6.90
C ALA A 142 -3.61 -1.30 6.17
N GLU A 143 -3.58 -2.51 6.75
CA GLU A 143 -4.28 -3.68 6.21
C GLU A 143 -5.80 -3.46 6.18
N ALA A 144 -6.39 -2.98 7.26
CA ALA A 144 -7.83 -2.68 7.31
C ALA A 144 -8.23 -1.61 6.28
N MET A 145 -7.43 -0.53 6.18
CA MET A 145 -7.63 0.52 5.18
C MET A 145 -7.63 -0.05 3.75
N THR A 146 -6.67 -0.92 3.42
CA THR A 146 -6.63 -1.59 2.11
C THR A 146 -7.88 -2.42 1.87
N LEU A 147 -8.31 -3.24 2.83
CA LEU A 147 -9.50 -4.08 2.67
C LEU A 147 -10.77 -3.25 2.41
N PHE A 148 -10.97 -2.17 3.16
CA PHE A 148 -12.12 -1.28 2.95
C PHE A 148 -12.02 -0.50 1.63
N ALA A 149 -10.82 -0.02 1.27
CA ALA A 149 -10.62 0.69 0.02
C ALA A 149 -10.91 -0.21 -1.19
N VAL A 150 -10.43 -1.46 -1.17
CA VAL A 150 -10.71 -2.46 -2.21
C VAL A 150 -12.20 -2.82 -2.24
N ALA A 151 -12.85 -2.99 -1.09
CA ALA A 151 -14.29 -3.25 -1.03
C ALA A 151 -15.11 -2.11 -1.67
N CYS A 152 -14.73 -0.85 -1.44
CA CYS A 152 -15.34 0.30 -2.12
C CYS A 152 -15.02 0.35 -3.61
N ALA A 153 -13.78 0.02 -4.01
CA ALA A 153 -13.36 0.00 -5.40
C ALA A 153 -14.12 -1.05 -6.23
N LEU A 154 -14.28 -2.27 -5.70
CA LEU A 154 -14.94 -3.40 -6.38
C LEU A 154 -16.38 -3.12 -6.80
N LEU A 155 -17.04 -2.13 -6.19
CA LEU A 155 -18.38 -1.72 -6.59
C LEU A 155 -18.38 -1.12 -8.00
N PHE A 156 -17.38 -0.29 -8.34
CA PHE A 156 -17.38 0.50 -9.56
C PHE A 156 -17.30 -0.35 -10.84
N PRO A 157 -16.42 -1.37 -10.96
CA PRO A 157 -16.39 -2.27 -12.12
C PRO A 157 -17.74 -2.94 -12.43
N LEU A 158 -18.57 -3.19 -11.42
CA LEU A 158 -19.90 -3.77 -11.63
C LEU A 158 -20.93 -2.71 -12.01
N ILE A 159 -21.07 -1.64 -11.21
CA ILE A 159 -22.15 -0.65 -11.38
C ILE A 159 -21.93 0.30 -12.55
N HIS A 160 -20.70 0.44 -13.04
CA HIS A 160 -20.38 1.26 -14.22
C HIS A 160 -20.69 0.57 -15.55
N THR A 161 -21.15 -0.68 -15.51
CA THR A 161 -21.64 -1.35 -16.70
C THR A 161 -23.13 -1.06 -16.86
N GLY A 162 -23.60 -0.90 -18.10
CA GLY A 162 -25.03 -0.72 -18.36
C GLY A 162 -25.88 -1.95 -18.03
N ARG A 163 -25.26 -3.12 -17.79
CA ARG A 163 -25.93 -4.38 -17.41
C ARG A 163 -25.12 -5.10 -16.32
N PRO A 164 -25.17 -4.62 -15.07
CA PRO A 164 -24.36 -5.15 -13.97
C PRO A 164 -24.57 -6.65 -13.72
N TRP A 165 -25.80 -7.13 -13.91
CA TRP A 165 -26.15 -8.54 -13.73
C TRP A 165 -25.43 -9.46 -14.72
N LEU A 166 -25.12 -9.01 -15.95
CA LEU A 166 -24.32 -9.79 -16.90
C LEU A 166 -22.83 -9.69 -16.58
N ALA A 167 -22.35 -8.48 -16.30
CA ALA A 167 -20.94 -8.24 -15.99
C ALA A 167 -20.44 -9.09 -14.82
N ALA A 168 -21.28 -9.28 -13.80
CA ALA A 168 -20.95 -10.06 -12.60
C ALA A 168 -20.52 -11.51 -12.87
N TYR A 169 -20.99 -12.15 -13.96
CA TYR A 169 -20.66 -13.55 -14.24
C TYR A 169 -20.02 -13.77 -15.61
N TRP A 170 -20.31 -12.96 -16.64
CA TRP A 170 -19.71 -13.13 -17.97
C TRP A 170 -18.22 -12.79 -18.03
N LEU A 171 -17.71 -12.01 -17.08
CA LEU A 171 -16.28 -11.70 -16.97
C LEU A 171 -15.49 -12.82 -16.30
N MET A 172 -16.16 -13.74 -15.59
CA MET A 172 -15.49 -14.85 -14.91
C MET A 172 -15.18 -15.98 -15.89
N PRO A 173 -13.97 -16.57 -15.84
CA PRO A 173 -13.63 -17.71 -16.68
C PRO A 173 -14.23 -19.00 -16.10
N TYR A 174 -15.43 -19.37 -16.53
CA TYR A 174 -16.06 -20.63 -16.17
C TYR A 174 -16.67 -21.35 -17.40
N PRO A 175 -16.70 -22.69 -17.42
CA PRO A 175 -17.36 -23.44 -18.48
C PRO A 175 -18.87 -23.13 -18.49
N ASN A 176 -19.39 -22.68 -19.62
CA ASN A 176 -20.81 -22.39 -19.81
C ASN A 176 -21.40 -23.22 -20.96
N THR A 177 -22.72 -23.26 -21.05
CA THR A 177 -23.46 -24.02 -22.08
C THR A 177 -23.28 -23.47 -23.50
N MET A 178 -22.67 -22.30 -23.65
CA MET A 178 -22.46 -21.63 -24.93
C MET A 178 -21.02 -21.81 -25.46
N ASP A 179 -20.12 -22.43 -24.67
CA ASP A 179 -18.69 -22.58 -24.96
C ASP A 179 -17.98 -21.25 -25.30
N ILE A 180 -18.38 -20.17 -24.62
CA ILE A 180 -17.82 -18.82 -24.80
C ILE A 180 -16.93 -18.47 -23.62
N TRP A 181 -15.80 -17.81 -23.90
CA TRP A 181 -14.81 -17.38 -22.90
C TRP A 181 -14.63 -15.86 -22.88
N PRO A 182 -14.19 -15.27 -21.74
CA PRO A 182 -13.79 -13.87 -21.68
C PRO A 182 -12.63 -13.54 -22.63
N GLN A 183 -12.54 -12.27 -23.06
CA GLN A 183 -11.44 -11.79 -23.89
C GLN A 183 -10.21 -11.42 -23.04
N PHE A 184 -9.27 -12.35 -22.89
CA PHE A 184 -8.04 -12.17 -22.11
C PHE A 184 -7.04 -11.14 -22.66
N ARG A 185 -7.30 -10.50 -23.81
CA ARG A 185 -6.49 -9.36 -24.29
C ARG A 185 -6.96 -8.01 -23.75
N SER A 186 -8.13 -7.96 -23.11
CA SER A 186 -8.69 -6.71 -22.58
C SER A 186 -8.08 -6.41 -21.21
N PRO A 187 -7.51 -5.21 -20.99
CA PRO A 187 -7.05 -4.80 -19.67
C PRO A 187 -8.17 -4.79 -18.62
N LEU A 188 -9.42 -4.56 -19.02
CA LEU A 188 -10.59 -4.60 -18.12
C LEU A 188 -10.91 -5.99 -17.60
N VAL A 189 -10.37 -7.05 -18.22
CA VAL A 189 -10.52 -8.44 -17.72
C VAL A 189 -9.39 -8.80 -16.76
N TRP A 190 -8.29 -8.04 -16.76
CA TRP A 190 -7.15 -8.23 -15.84
C TRP A 190 -7.31 -7.45 -14.54
N ASP A 191 -8.12 -6.40 -14.58
CA ASP A 191 -8.52 -5.57 -13.46
C ASP A 191 -9.38 -6.36 -12.46
#